data_AF-A0A4U9D279-F1
#
_entry.id   AF-A0A4U9D279-F1
#
_cell.length_a   1.000
_cell.length_b   1.000
_cell.length_c   1.000
_cell.angle_alpha   90.00
_cell.angle_beta   90.00
_cell.angle_gamma   90.00
#
_symmetry.space_group_name_H-M   'P 1'
#
loop_
_entity.id
_entity.type
_entity.pdbx_description
1 polymer ?
#
loop_
_entity_poly.entity_id
_entity_poly.type
_entity_poly.pdbx_seq_one_letter_code
_entity_poly.pdbx_strand_id
1 'polypeptide(L)'
;MTRLTAKDFPQQLLEYYDYYAHGKISKREFLQLAGKYAVGGMTALALFNLLKPNYALAEQVVFTDPDIRRSIFTIPLRTVMARCAHTW
;
A
#
# COMPACT_ATOMS: atom_id res chain seq x y z
N MET A 1 19.30 12.14 -3.90
CA MET A 1 18.70 11.40 -5.03
C MET A 1 17.21 11.69 -5.05
N THR A 2 16.67 12.12 -6.18
CA THR A 2 15.22 12.37 -6.34
C THR A 2 14.49 11.03 -6.37
N ARG A 3 13.40 10.90 -5.60
CA ARG A 3 12.57 9.67 -5.55
C ARG A 3 11.76 9.56 -6.84
N LEU A 4 11.76 8.38 -7.47
CA LEU A 4 10.85 8.07 -8.57
C LEU A 4 9.39 8.16 -8.11
N THR A 5 8.54 8.59 -9.03
CA THR A 5 7.10 8.75 -8.85
C THR A 5 6.34 7.79 -9.77
N ALA A 6 5.04 7.65 -9.57
CA ALA A 6 4.21 6.81 -10.44
C ALA A 6 4.29 7.23 -11.93
N LYS A 7 4.54 8.51 -12.21
CA LYS A 7 4.66 9.03 -13.58
C LYS A 7 5.90 8.52 -14.32
N ASP A 8 6.89 8.02 -13.60
CA ASP A 8 8.14 7.50 -14.17
C ASP A 8 8.01 6.04 -14.62
N PHE A 9 6.84 5.43 -14.46
CA PHE A 9 6.59 4.03 -14.81
C PHE A 9 5.48 3.91 -15.87
N PRO A 10 5.55 2.86 -16.73
CA PRO A 10 4.46 2.54 -17.64
C PRO A 10 3.17 2.24 -16.89
N GLN A 11 2.05 2.78 -17.37
CA GLN A 11 0.73 2.60 -16.72
C GLN A 11 0.37 1.12 -16.52
N GLN A 12 0.59 0.29 -17.53
CA GLN A 12 0.28 -1.15 -17.46
C GLN A 12 1.11 -1.90 -16.40
N LEU A 13 2.34 -1.45 -16.13
CA LEU A 13 3.14 -2.00 -15.03
C LEU A 13 2.53 -1.66 -13.67
N LEU A 14 2.00 -0.44 -13.51
CA LEU A 14 1.31 -0.01 -12.30
C LEU A 14 0.02 -0.80 -12.07
N GLU A 15 -0.73 -1.11 -13.13
CA GLU A 15 -1.93 -1.95 -13.06
C GLU A 15 -1.62 -3.37 -12.60
N TYR A 16 -0.54 -3.97 -13.10
CA TYR A 16 -0.09 -5.28 -12.61
C TYR A 16 0.31 -5.24 -11.14
N TYR A 17 0.97 -4.16 -10.70
CA TYR A 17 1.30 -3.98 -9.29
C TYR A 17 0.03 -3.80 -8.43
N ASP A 18 -0.96 -3.04 -8.90
CA ASP A 18 -2.26 -2.87 -8.25
C ASP A 18 -2.98 -4.22 -8.06
N TYR A 19 -3.00 -5.05 -9.11
CA TYR A 19 -3.58 -6.39 -9.04
C TYR A 19 -2.87 -7.29 -8.04
N TYR A 20 -1.53 -7.21 -7.97
CA TYR A 20 -0.77 -7.92 -6.95
C TYR A 20 -1.09 -7.40 -5.54
N ALA A 21 -1.10 -6.08 -5.34
CA ALA A 21 -1.34 -5.45 -4.03
C ALA A 21 -2.74 -5.77 -3.49
N HIS A 22 -3.73 -5.93 -4.39
CA HIS A 22 -5.10 -6.30 -4.06
C HIS A 22 -5.38 -7.81 -4.14
N GLY A 23 -4.35 -8.65 -4.31
CA GLY A 23 -4.47 -10.11 -4.27
C GLY A 23 -5.17 -10.75 -5.47
N LYS A 24 -5.33 -10.03 -6.59
CA LYS A 24 -5.90 -10.54 -7.85
C LYS A 24 -4.93 -11.42 -8.62
N ILE A 25 -3.62 -11.19 -8.47
CA ILE A 25 -2.55 -12.03 -9.01
C ILE A 25 -1.51 -12.34 -7.94
N SER A 26 -0.82 -13.47 -8.09
CA SER A 26 0.30 -13.85 -7.23
C SER A 26 1.55 -13.02 -7.49
N LYS A 27 2.46 -12.98 -6.51
CA LYS A 27 3.79 -12.34 -6.67
C LYS A 27 4.57 -12.91 -7.86
N ARG A 28 4.44 -14.23 -8.12
CA ARG A 28 5.14 -14.90 -9.21
C ARG A 28 4.61 -14.44 -10.57
N GLU A 29 3.29 -14.34 -10.73
CA GLU A 29 2.66 -13.81 -11.94
C GLU A 29 3.03 -12.34 -12.18
N PHE A 30 3.02 -11.52 -11.13
CA PHE A 30 3.52 -10.14 -11.23
C PHE A 30 4.95 -10.08 -11.76
N LEU A 31 5.87 -10.88 -11.21
CA LEU A 31 7.28 -10.88 -11.65
C LEU A 31 7.45 -11.35 -13.10
N GLN A 32 6.62 -12.30 -13.56
CA GLN A 32 6.62 -12.73 -14.96
C GLN A 32 6.12 -11.62 -15.90
N LEU A 33 5.04 -10.93 -15.54
CA LEU A 33 4.49 -9.83 -16.32
C LEU A 33 5.42 -8.61 -16.33
N ALA A 34 6.01 -8.28 -15.18
CA ALA A 34 6.95 -7.17 -15.00
C ALA A 34 8.27 -7.39 -15.76
N GLY A 35 8.65 -8.64 -16.05
CA GLY A 35 9.83 -8.97 -16.84
C GLY A 35 9.85 -8.33 -18.23
N LYS A 36 8.69 -8.01 -18.80
CA LYS A 36 8.59 -7.29 -20.09
C LYS A 36 9.13 -5.85 -20.03
N TYR A 37 9.17 -5.25 -18.85
CA TYR A 37 9.64 -3.87 -18.63
C TYR A 37 11.06 -3.82 -18.04
N ALA A 38 11.70 -4.97 -17.86
CA ALA A 38 13.03 -5.13 -17.31
C ALA A 38 14.10 -4.90 -18.41
N VAL A 39 14.35 -3.64 -18.76
CA VAL A 39 15.32 -3.21 -19.78
C VAL A 39 16.64 -2.75 -19.15
N GLY A 40 17.75 -2.86 -19.90
CA GLY A 40 19.03 -2.23 -19.54
C GLY A 40 19.69 -2.75 -18.26
N GLY A 41 19.56 -4.05 -17.95
CA GLY A 41 20.11 -4.66 -16.73
C GLY A 41 19.22 -4.52 -15.50
N MET A 42 18.06 -3.85 -15.61
CA MET A 42 17.03 -3.91 -14.59
C MET A 42 16.39 -5.29 -14.57
N THR A 43 16.02 -5.78 -13.38
CA THR A 43 15.30 -7.05 -13.20
C THR A 43 13.86 -6.78 -12.76
N ALA A 44 12.97 -7.76 -12.96
CA ALA A 44 11.61 -7.70 -12.41
C ALA A 44 11.61 -7.53 -10.88
N LEU A 45 12.61 -8.08 -10.18
CA LEU A 45 12.79 -7.90 -8.74
C LEU A 45 13.21 -6.46 -8.39
N ALA A 46 14.07 -5.83 -9.20
CA ALA A 46 14.42 -4.43 -9.02
C ALA A 46 13.19 -3.54 -9.20
N LEU A 47 12.38 -3.78 -10.25
CA LEU A 47 11.10 -3.08 -10.46
C LEU A 47 10.15 -3.26 -9.27
N PHE A 48 10.02 -4.49 -8.76
CA PHE A 48 9.22 -4.75 -7.57
C PHE A 48 9.66 -3.92 -6.36
N ASN A 49 10.97 -3.83 -6.11
CA ASN A 49 11.52 -3.07 -4.99
C ASN A 49 11.30 -1.56 -5.14
N LEU A 50 11.29 -1.04 -6.36
CA LEU A 50 11.00 0.37 -6.63
C LEU A 50 9.52 0.72 -6.44
N LEU A 51 8.61 -0.20 -6.78
CA LEU A 51 7.16 0.02 -6.71
C LEU A 51 6.57 -0.22 -5.31
N LYS A 52 7.18 -1.11 -4.51
CA LYS A 52 6.67 -1.41 -3.17
C LYS A 52 6.76 -0.18 -2.25
N PRO A 53 5.71 0.13 -1.46
CA PRO A 53 5.77 1.23 -0.51
C PRO A 53 6.89 1.04 0.50
N ASN A 54 7.63 2.11 0.77
CA ASN A 54 8.58 2.18 1.88
C ASN A 54 7.90 2.85 3.08
N TYR A 55 7.36 2.02 3.98
CA TYR A 55 6.64 2.52 5.16
C TYR A 55 7.52 3.31 6.14
N ALA A 56 8.84 3.12 6.12
CA ALA A 56 9.75 3.93 6.93
C ALA A 56 9.76 5.41 6.48
N LEU A 57 9.47 5.67 5.20
CA LEU A 57 9.32 7.03 4.66
C LEU A 57 7.88 7.56 4.75
N ALA A 58 6.95 6.76 5.28
CA ALA A 58 5.53 7.11 5.35
C ALA A 58 5.13 7.72 6.71
N GLU A 59 6.06 7.89 7.65
CA GLU A 59 5.80 8.55 8.93
C GLU A 59 5.38 10.01 8.68
N GLN A 60 4.11 10.31 8.90
CA GLN A 60 3.57 11.67 8.81
C GLN A 60 3.62 12.39 10.15
N VAL A 61 3.42 11.64 11.24
CA VAL A 61 3.39 12.13 12.61
C VAL A 61 4.25 11.22 13.46
N VAL A 62 5.07 11.82 14.32
CA VAL A 62 5.92 11.06 15.24
C VAL A 62 5.05 10.22 16.17
N PHE A 63 5.48 8.99 16.43
CA PHE A 63 4.73 8.07 17.29
C PHE A 63 4.44 8.65 18.70
N THR A 64 5.30 9.55 19.17
CA THR A 64 5.24 10.20 20.49
C THR A 64 4.74 11.65 20.43
N ASP A 65 3.94 12.02 19.43
CA ASP A 65 3.40 13.38 19.32
C ASP A 65 2.59 13.75 20.59
N PRO A 66 2.99 14.81 21.33
CA PRO A 66 2.32 15.21 22.57
C PRO A 66 0.89 15.73 22.38
N ASP A 67 0.53 16.16 21.16
CA ASP A 67 -0.81 16.65 20.84
C ASP A 67 -1.81 15.49 20.65
N ILE A 68 -1.32 14.26 20.41
CA ILE A 68 -2.16 13.07 20.25
C ILE A 68 -2.42 12.39 21.60
N ARG A 69 -3.66 12.48 22.08
CA ARG A 69 -4.12 11.81 23.31
C ARG A 69 -4.90 10.53 23.00
N ARG A 70 -4.34 9.37 23.37
CA ARG A 70 -5.02 8.06 23.24
C ARG A 70 -6.01 7.85 24.39
N SER A 71 -7.25 7.51 24.07
CA SER A 71 -8.22 6.96 25.02
C SER A 71 -8.74 5.61 24.51
N ILE A 72 -9.05 4.70 25.45
CA ILE A 72 -9.65 3.40 25.15
C ILE A 72 -11.08 3.45 25.69
N PHE A 73 -12.06 3.13 24.84
CA PHE A 73 -13.45 3.05 25.24
C PHE A 73 -13.98 1.63 25.06
N THR A 74 -14.57 1.08 26.12
CA THR A 74 -15.25 -0.21 26.08
C THR A 74 -16.71 0.02 25.70
N ILE A 75 -17.07 -0.29 24.45
CA ILE A 75 -18.48 -0.26 24.02
C ILE A 75 -19.11 -1.61 24.39
N PRO A 76 -20.18 -1.64 25.21
CA PRO A 76 -20.90 -2.89 25.46
C PRO A 76 -21.62 -3.34 24.19
N LEU A 77 -21.64 -4.65 23.89
CA LEU A 77 -22.21 -5.22 22.66
C LEU A 77 -23.66 -4.75 22.39
N ARG A 78 -24.45 -4.54 23.45
CA ARG A 78 -25.83 -4.06 23.35
C ARG A 78 -25.94 -2.65 22.74
N THR A 79 -24.93 -1.80 22.91
CA THR A 79 -24.89 -0.43 22.35
C THR A 79 -24.38 -0.40 20.91
N VAL A 80 -23.53 -1.35 20.51
CA VAL A 80 -23.01 -1.44 19.13
C VAL A 80 -24.15 -1.70 18.13
N MET A 81 -25.06 -2.64 18.45
CA MET A 81 -26.19 -2.95 17.56
C MET A 81 -27.22 -1.80 17.49
N ALA A 82 -27.45 -1.08 18.59
CA ALA A 82 -28.43 0.01 18.63
C ALA A 82 -28.00 1.27 17.85
N ARG A 83 -26.69 1.58 17.79
CA ARG A 83 -26.20 2.75 17.02
C ARG A 83 -26.01 2.47 15.53
N CYS A 84 -25.68 1.24 15.14
CA CYS A 84 -25.52 0.89 13.72
C CYS A 84 -26.88 0.87 12.98
N ALA A 85 -27.98 0.58 13.68
CA ALA A 85 -29.33 0.53 13.13
C ALA A 85 -30.00 1.91 12.90
N HIS A 86 -29.31 3.02 13.18
CA HIS A 86 -29.85 4.39 13.00
C HIS A 86 -29.07 5.24 12.00
N THR A 87 -28.06 4.67 11.33
CA THR A 87 -27.25 5.37 10.33
C THR A 87 -27.20 4.64 8.98
N TRP A 88 -28.24 3.86 8.67
CA TRP A 88 -28.55 3.35 7.34
C TRP A 88 -30.01 3.61 7.02
#